data_AF-A0A061HUZ5-F1
#
_entry.id   AF-A0A061HUZ5-F1
#
_cell.length_a   1.000
_cell.length_b   1.000
_cell.length_c   1.000
_cell.angle_alpha   90.00
_cell.angle_beta   90.00
_cell.angle_gamma   90.00
#
_symmetry.space_group_name_H-M   'P 1'
#
loop_
_entity.id
_entity.type
_entity.pdbx_description
1 polymer ?
#
loop_
_entity_poly.entity_id
_entity_poly.type
_entity_poly.pdbx_seq_one_letter_code
_entity_poly.pdbx_strand_id
1 'polypeptide(L)'
;DQTEEPESNTTDGTELCKDSQLSSRSKAIASKSKEIEQAYRQDFETFGMVVKMLVEKEPSLENSIQFALRQNLQEMGERCVEELKRFITEYDNSTPDFGDPF
;
A
#
# COMPACT_ATOMS: atom_id res chain seq x y z
N ASP A 1 2.50 -0.57 -64.68
CA ASP A 1 2.05 -0.52 -63.28
C ASP A 1 3.22 -0.68 -62.34
N GLN A 2 3.46 0.38 -61.57
CA GLN A 2 4.53 0.50 -60.58
C GLN A 2 4.13 -0.20 -59.28
N THR A 3 5.13 -0.80 -58.66
CA THR A 3 5.22 -1.28 -57.27
C THR A 3 5.19 -0.10 -56.28
N GLU A 4 4.63 -0.30 -55.07
CA GLU A 4 4.93 0.32 -53.75
C GLU A 4 3.69 0.16 -52.83
N GLU A 5 3.67 -0.03 -51.51
CA GLU A 5 4.50 -0.56 -50.41
C GLU A 5 3.51 -0.61 -49.20
N PRO A 6 3.72 -1.42 -48.15
CA PRO A 6 2.82 -1.49 -46.99
C PRO A 6 3.24 -0.51 -45.89
N GLU A 7 2.35 0.41 -45.49
CA GLU A 7 2.60 1.27 -44.32
C GLU A 7 2.26 0.51 -43.03
N SER A 8 3.28 -0.06 -42.38
CA SER A 8 3.32 -0.14 -40.92
C SER A 8 3.86 1.19 -40.39
N ASN A 9 3.35 1.68 -39.26
CA ASN A 9 4.13 2.17 -38.10
C ASN A 9 3.18 2.89 -37.13
N THR A 10 2.86 2.34 -35.95
CA THR A 10 3.63 2.40 -34.67
C THR A 10 2.95 3.35 -33.70
N THR A 11 1.73 3.03 -33.26
CA THR A 11 1.04 3.80 -32.20
C THR A 11 0.17 2.96 -31.25
N ASP A 12 0.23 1.63 -31.35
CA ASP A 12 -0.63 0.72 -30.56
C ASP A 12 0.15 -0.01 -29.43
N GLY A 13 1.47 -0.14 -29.56
CA GLY A 13 2.31 -0.82 -28.56
C GLY A 13 2.58 0.00 -27.29
N THR A 14 2.50 1.33 -27.38
CA THR A 14 2.86 2.24 -26.27
C THR A 14 1.72 2.39 -25.25
N GLU A 15 0.46 2.26 -25.67
CA GLU A 15 -0.72 2.28 -24.76
C GLU A 15 -0.83 0.98 -23.96
N LEU A 16 -0.72 -0.18 -24.62
CA LEU A 16 -0.82 -1.49 -23.97
C LEU A 16 0.27 -1.73 -22.91
N CYS A 17 1.48 -1.19 -23.12
CA CYS A 17 2.58 -1.31 -22.17
C CYS A 17 2.31 -0.50 -20.88
N LYS A 18 1.80 0.73 -21.02
CA LYS A 18 1.41 1.60 -19.89
C LYS A 18 0.24 1.01 -19.12
N ASP A 19 -0.76 0.47 -19.79
CA ASP A 19 -1.90 -0.20 -19.11
C ASP A 19 -1.45 -1.43 -18.33
N SER A 20 -0.53 -2.23 -18.89
CA SER A 20 0.07 -3.37 -18.20
C SER A 20 0.85 -2.94 -16.95
N GLN A 21 1.64 -1.86 -17.04
CA GLN A 21 2.39 -1.28 -15.93
C GLN A 21 1.49 -0.66 -14.85
N LEU A 22 0.42 0.06 -15.23
CA LEU A 22 -0.58 0.58 -14.30
C LEU A 22 -1.30 -0.57 -13.58
N SER A 23 -1.55 -1.68 -14.28
CA SER A 23 -2.13 -2.88 -13.69
C SER A 23 -1.17 -3.56 -12.69
N SER A 24 0.13 -3.61 -12.97
CA SER A 24 1.13 -4.24 -12.10
C SER A 24 1.37 -3.38 -10.85
N ARG A 25 1.48 -2.07 -11.02
CA ARG A 25 1.57 -1.10 -9.92
C ARG A 25 0.35 -1.19 -9.00
N SER A 26 -0.86 -1.18 -9.57
CA SER A 26 -2.10 -1.25 -8.78
C SER A 26 -2.17 -2.55 -7.96
N LYS A 27 -1.76 -3.68 -8.54
CA LYS A 27 -1.68 -4.98 -7.83
C LYS A 27 -0.66 -4.94 -6.70
N ALA A 28 0.52 -4.37 -6.91
CA ALA A 28 1.56 -4.26 -5.90
C ALA A 28 1.09 -3.41 -4.70
N ILE A 29 0.47 -2.27 -4.97
CA ILE A 29 -0.10 -1.38 -3.93
C ILE A 29 -1.21 -2.09 -3.16
N ALA A 30 -2.14 -2.75 -3.86
CA ALA A 30 -3.23 -3.49 -3.20
C ALA A 30 -2.69 -4.62 -2.31
N SER A 31 -1.67 -5.34 -2.77
CA SER A 31 -1.02 -6.40 -1.98
C SER A 31 -0.36 -5.83 -0.72
N LYS A 32 0.42 -4.75 -0.84
CA LYS A 32 1.09 -4.13 0.30
C LYS A 32 0.10 -3.50 1.28
N SER A 33 -0.95 -2.83 0.80
CA SER A 33 -2.03 -2.29 1.64
C SER A 33 -2.67 -3.40 2.47
N LYS A 34 -2.96 -4.55 1.85
CA LYS A 34 -3.56 -5.70 2.55
C LYS A 34 -2.65 -6.26 3.64
N GLU A 35 -1.36 -6.37 3.37
CA GLU A 35 -0.35 -6.81 4.34
C GLU A 35 -0.29 -5.87 5.56
N ILE A 36 -0.20 -4.55 5.32
CA ILE A 36 -0.16 -3.54 6.37
C ILE A 36 -1.45 -3.57 7.21
N GLU A 37 -2.62 -3.65 6.57
CA GLU A 37 -3.89 -3.74 7.29
C GLU A 37 -4.02 -5.02 8.12
N GLN A 38 -3.47 -6.14 7.64
CA GLN A 38 -3.47 -7.40 8.40
C GLN A 38 -2.62 -7.27 9.66
N ALA A 39 -1.42 -6.69 9.55
CA ALA A 39 -0.57 -6.42 10.70
C ALA A 39 -1.26 -5.48 11.70
N TYR A 40 -1.83 -4.37 11.23
CA TYR A 40 -2.56 -3.43 12.08
C TYR A 40 -3.76 -4.08 12.80
N ARG A 41 -4.52 -4.94 12.12
CA ARG A 41 -5.63 -5.69 12.74
C ARG A 41 -5.13 -6.65 13.82
N GLN A 42 -4.05 -7.37 13.57
CA GLN A 42 -3.47 -8.29 14.56
C GLN A 42 -2.98 -7.53 15.81
N ASP A 43 -2.37 -6.36 15.62
CA ASP A 43 -1.95 -5.51 16.73
C ASP A 43 -3.16 -5.02 17.54
N PHE A 44 -4.23 -4.62 16.86
CA PHE A 44 -5.48 -4.22 17.51
C PHE A 44 -6.09 -5.34 18.36
N GLU A 45 -6.12 -6.57 17.84
CA GLU A 45 -6.60 -7.75 18.59
C GLU A 45 -5.71 -8.04 19.81
N THR A 46 -4.38 -7.94 19.64
CA THR A 46 -3.40 -8.17 20.70
C THR A 46 -3.56 -7.15 21.83
N PHE A 47 -3.61 -5.85 21.49
CA PHE A 47 -3.82 -4.81 22.50
C PHE A 47 -5.19 -4.92 23.15
N GLY A 48 -6.25 -5.20 22.37
CA GLY A 48 -7.59 -5.41 22.90
C GLY A 48 -7.63 -6.51 23.96
N MET A 49 -6.96 -7.63 23.71
CA MET A 49 -6.84 -8.73 24.68
C MET A 49 -6.09 -8.29 25.94
N VAL A 50 -4.93 -7.64 25.80
CA VAL A 50 -4.13 -7.18 26.94
C VAL A 50 -4.91 -6.18 27.79
N VAL A 51 -5.56 -5.19 27.17
CA VAL A 51 -6.36 -4.20 27.88
C VAL A 51 -7.54 -4.84 28.60
N LYS A 52 -8.23 -5.79 27.94
CA LYS A 52 -9.29 -6.57 28.59
C LYS A 52 -8.78 -7.31 29.83
N MET A 53 -7.65 -8.00 29.71
CA MET A 53 -7.03 -8.71 30.83
C MET A 53 -6.63 -7.78 31.99
N LEU A 54 -6.13 -6.58 31.69
CA LEU A 54 -5.77 -5.59 32.70
C LEU A 54 -7.01 -5.04 33.43
N VAL A 55 -8.06 -4.70 32.69
CA VAL A 55 -9.32 -4.17 33.26
C VAL A 55 -10.05 -5.24 34.09
N GLU A 56 -9.99 -6.51 33.67
CA GLU A 56 -10.54 -7.63 34.48
C GLU A 56 -9.84 -7.78 35.84
N LYS A 57 -8.53 -7.45 35.91
CA LYS A 57 -7.76 -7.49 37.17
C LYS A 57 -7.97 -6.25 38.03
N GLU A 58 -8.04 -5.08 37.40
CA GLU A 58 -8.20 -3.80 38.08
C GLU A 58 -9.16 -2.89 37.29
N PRO A 59 -10.47 -2.92 37.60
CA PRO A 59 -11.48 -2.18 36.84
C PRO A 59 -11.28 -0.66 36.84
N SER A 60 -10.64 -0.10 37.86
CA SER A 60 -10.31 1.34 37.91
C SER A 60 -9.36 1.80 36.81
N LEU A 61 -8.62 0.89 36.17
CA LEU A 61 -7.70 1.22 35.09
C LEU A 61 -8.38 1.55 33.76
N GLU A 62 -9.64 1.17 33.56
CA GLU A 62 -10.31 1.27 32.25
C GLU A 62 -10.24 2.68 31.67
N ASN A 63 -10.67 3.68 32.44
CA ASN A 63 -10.69 5.08 31.99
C ASN A 63 -9.28 5.62 31.73
N SER A 64 -8.30 5.20 32.55
CA SER A 64 -6.91 5.65 32.44
C SER A 64 -6.21 5.06 31.22
N ILE A 65 -6.47 3.80 30.89
CA ILE A 65 -5.85 3.08 29.77
C ILE A 65 -6.46 3.51 28.44
N GLN A 66 -7.76 3.75 28.37
CA GLN A 66 -8.45 4.04 27.10
C GLN A 66 -7.85 5.23 26.35
N PHE A 67 -7.44 6.30 27.03
CA PHE A 67 -6.83 7.47 26.38
C PHE A 67 -5.48 7.11 25.76
N ALA A 68 -4.58 6.49 26.53
CA ALA A 68 -3.28 6.08 26.05
C ALA A 68 -3.36 5.06 24.91
N LEU A 69 -4.32 4.12 24.97
CA LEU A 69 -4.56 3.14 23.91
C LEU A 69 -4.99 3.81 22.61
N ARG A 70 -5.92 4.77 22.68
CA ARG A 70 -6.36 5.53 21.49
C ARG A 70 -5.21 6.25 20.82
N GLN A 71 -4.33 6.88 21.59
CA GLN A 71 -3.14 7.55 21.05
C GLN A 71 -2.18 6.56 20.39
N ASN A 72 -1.89 5.42 21.04
CA ASN A 72 -1.04 4.39 20.46
C ASN A 72 -1.58 3.85 19.14
N LEU A 73 -2.89 3.54 19.08
CA LEU A 73 -3.53 3.05 17.87
C LEU A 73 -3.50 4.10 16.74
N GLN A 74 -3.69 5.38 17.08
CA GLN A 74 -3.58 6.46 16.11
C GLN A 74 -2.15 6.55 15.54
N GLU A 75 -1.13 6.58 16.40
CA GLU A 75 0.28 6.63 15.97
C GLU A 75 0.64 5.43 15.09
N MET A 76 0.14 4.24 15.42
CA MET A 76 0.34 3.05 14.59
C MET A 76 -0.36 3.17 13.23
N GLY A 77 -1.58 3.69 13.19
CA GLY A 77 -2.28 3.96 11.94
C GLY A 77 -1.54 4.97 11.06
N GLU A 78 -0.97 6.02 11.66
CA GLU A 78 -0.13 7.00 10.96
C GLU A 78 1.12 6.32 10.35
N ARG A 79 1.79 5.44 11.09
CA ARG A 79 2.92 4.64 10.57
C ARG A 79 2.53 3.71 9.43
N CYS A 80 1.36 3.06 9.50
CA CYS A 80 0.84 2.25 8.40
C CYS A 80 0.68 3.06 7.10
N VAL A 81 0.15 4.28 7.21
CA VAL A 81 0.00 5.19 6.07
C VAL A 81 1.36 5.63 5.53
N GLU A 82 2.30 5.97 6.40
CA GLU A 82 3.66 6.35 5.99
C GLU A 82 4.40 5.20 5.31
N GLU A 83 4.27 3.97 5.81
CA GLU A 83 4.85 2.78 5.20
C GLU A 83 4.31 2.55 3.79
N LEU A 84 2.99 2.66 3.59
CA LEU A 84 2.40 2.50 2.27
C LEU A 84 2.87 3.58 1.29
N LYS A 85 2.95 4.84 1.74
CA LYS A 85 3.48 5.95 0.94
C LYS A 85 4.92 5.69 0.53
N ARG A 86 5.78 5.29 1.48
CA ARG A 86 7.18 4.94 1.21
C ARG A 86 7.28 3.82 0.18
N PHE A 87 6.50 2.75 0.35
CA PHE A 87 6.45 1.64 -0.60
C PHE A 87 6.08 2.11 -2.02
N ILE A 88 5.07 2.97 -2.16
CA ILE A 88 4.67 3.52 -3.46
C ILE A 88 5.82 4.30 -4.10
N THR A 89 6.46 5.19 -3.34
CA THR A 89 7.59 5.98 -3.84
C THR A 89 8.77 5.11 -4.26
N GLU A 90 9.13 4.10 -3.46
CA GLU A 90 10.20 3.16 -3.78
C GLU A 90 9.86 2.32 -5.03
N TYR A 91 8.62 1.83 -5.13
CA TYR A 91 8.15 1.08 -6.29
C TYR A 91 8.26 1.91 -7.57
N ASP A 92 7.72 3.12 -7.56
CA ASP A 92 7.72 4.03 -8.72
C ASP A 92 9.14 4.42 -9.15
N ASN A 93 10.07 4.59 -8.20
CA ASN A 93 11.46 4.90 -8.50
C ASN A 93 12.26 3.67 -9.01
N SER A 94 11.82 2.45 -8.68
CA SER A 94 12.50 1.19 -9.02
C SER A 94 12.04 0.57 -10.34
N THR A 95 10.86 0.96 -10.82
CA THR A 95 10.36 0.60 -12.16
C THR A 95 10.71 1.74 -13.11
N PRO A 96 11.85 1.70 -13.83
CA PRO A 96 12.13 2.69 -14.85
C PRO A 96 11.00 2.63 -15.88
N ASP A 97 10.28 3.76 -16.03
CA ASP A 97 9.59 4.07 -17.27
C ASP A 97 10.65 3.94 -18.36
N PHE A 98 10.53 2.94 -19.23
CA PHE A 98 11.41 2.79 -20.39
C PHE A 98 11.12 3.95 -21.33
N GLY A 99 11.66 5.13 -20.97
CA GLY A 99 11.65 6.33 -21.77
C GLY A 99 12.46 6.12 -23.04
N ASP A 100 11.92 6.66 -24.12
CA ASP A 100 12.38 6.62 -25.51
C ASP A 100 13.91 6.55 -25.70
N PRO A 101 14.41 5.72 -26.65
CA PRO A 101 15.77 5.87 -27.14
C PRO A 101 15.86 7.13 -28.02
N PHE A 102 16.89 7.94 -27.72
CA PHE A 102 17.37 9.06 -28.52
C PHE A 102 17.63 8.69 -30.00
#